data_AF-A0A419E7Y6-F1
#
_entry.id   AF-A0A419E7Y6-F1
#
_cell.length_a   1.000
_cell.length_b   1.000
_cell.length_c   1.000
_cell.angle_alpha   90.00
_cell.angle_beta   90.00
_cell.angle_gamma   90.00
#
_symmetry.space_group_name_H-M   'P 1'
#
loop_
_entity.id
_entity.type
_entity.pdbx_description
1 polymer ?
#
loop_
_entity_poly.entity_id
_entity_poly.type
_entity_poly.pdbx_seq_one_letter_code
_entity_poly.pdbx_strand_id
1 'polypeptide(L)'
;MSALPSWRNRQLPRRMDESLRTQPRTLPNRLLRQPVLQILHPHRPWRHDLFCPYRYLQAHRQPRERTETRMNKITQTYLRFPLARRIEHWIMMLSFTTLGLTGLPQRFPDASFSRIILNGLGGIETLREIHHAAAIIMMLGTAWHILVMGYSVFVLRDQMSILPTLQDAKDGIQTLLYNIGFAKTYPQMGRYTFEEKMEYWAFVWGAIIMGLTGFIMWNPITATTFLPGEFVPAAKAAHGGEAVLAVLAIIIWHMYGVHIKRFNKAMFNGKMTEEEMLHEHPLELADIKAGIADRRPDPATIRKRQMIYYPIAALLTLGMLAGIYGFINAEETALETIPPITQSAPEDAAPAP
;
A
#
# COMPACT_ATOMS: atom_id res chain seq x y z
N MET A 1 30.11 -31.79 -76.09
CA MET A 1 30.26 -32.85 -75.05
C MET A 1 31.36 -32.36 -74.11
N SER A 2 31.22 -32.16 -72.80
CA SER A 2 30.21 -32.54 -71.79
C SER A 2 30.58 -31.75 -70.51
N ALA A 3 29.72 -30.81 -70.08
CA ALA A 3 28.86 -30.89 -68.89
C ALA A 3 29.57 -30.74 -67.51
N LEU A 4 29.30 -29.59 -66.86
CA LEU A 4 29.60 -29.30 -65.45
C LEU A 4 28.71 -30.14 -64.50
N PRO A 5 29.19 -30.58 -63.32
CA PRO A 5 28.31 -31.06 -62.25
C PRO A 5 27.94 -29.92 -61.29
N SER A 6 26.65 -29.61 -61.23
CA SER A 6 26.01 -28.69 -60.29
C SER A 6 25.52 -29.43 -59.03
N TRP A 7 26.34 -29.50 -57.98
CA TRP A 7 25.93 -30.00 -56.65
C TRP A 7 26.81 -29.26 -55.62
N ARG A 8 26.33 -28.57 -54.58
CA ARG A 8 25.34 -29.00 -53.60
C ARG A 8 24.91 -27.79 -52.76
N ASN A 9 23.71 -27.27 -53.02
CA ASN A 9 23.02 -26.34 -52.13
C ASN A 9 22.58 -27.13 -50.89
N ARG A 10 23.42 -27.23 -49.85
CA ARG A 10 22.98 -27.77 -48.55
C ARG A 10 22.22 -26.66 -47.83
N GLN A 11 20.93 -26.54 -48.11
CA GLN A 11 20.01 -25.93 -47.16
C GLN A 11 20.14 -26.70 -45.84
N LEU A 12 20.58 -26.01 -44.79
CA LEU A 12 20.55 -26.55 -43.44
C LEU A 12 19.11 -26.99 -43.12
N PRO A 13 18.89 -28.12 -42.41
CA PRO A 13 17.56 -28.53 -42.02
C PRO A 13 16.90 -27.40 -41.21
N ARG A 14 15.73 -26.95 -41.66
CA ARG A 14 14.90 -25.91 -41.03
C ARG A 14 14.65 -26.12 -39.52
N ARG A 15 14.86 -27.35 -39.02
CA ARG A 15 14.78 -27.74 -37.61
C ARG A 15 15.97 -27.31 -36.74
N MET A 16 17.15 -27.02 -37.29
CA MET A 16 18.28 -26.54 -36.49
C MET A 16 18.22 -25.02 -36.25
N ASP A 17 17.71 -24.24 -37.22
CA ASP A 17 17.53 -22.79 -37.10
C ASP A 17 16.47 -22.38 -36.06
N GLU A 18 15.57 -23.30 -35.70
CA GLU A 18 14.50 -23.05 -34.73
C GLU A 18 15.03 -23.10 -33.28
N SER A 19 16.12 -23.82 -33.03
CA SER A 19 16.73 -23.97 -31.70
C SER A 19 17.53 -22.73 -31.24
N LEU A 20 17.91 -21.86 -32.18
CA LEU A 20 18.68 -20.64 -31.91
C LEU A 20 17.82 -19.38 -31.82
N ARG A 21 16.51 -19.48 -32.08
CA ARG A 21 15.57 -18.42 -31.68
C ARG A 21 15.37 -18.54 -30.18
N THR A 22 16.13 -17.75 -29.41
CA THR A 22 15.85 -17.52 -28.00
C THR A 22 14.39 -17.17 -27.86
N GLN A 23 13.58 -18.10 -27.34
CA GLN A 23 12.20 -17.78 -27.02
C GLN A 23 12.24 -16.60 -26.04
N PRO A 24 11.44 -15.53 -26.24
CA PRO A 24 11.39 -14.36 -25.36
C PRO A 24 11.11 -14.68 -23.88
N ARG A 25 10.72 -15.93 -23.59
CA ARG A 25 10.48 -16.47 -22.25
C ARG A 25 11.75 -16.76 -21.44
N THR A 26 12.92 -16.84 -22.05
CA THR A 26 14.18 -17.26 -21.36
C THR A 26 15.11 -16.11 -20.99
N LEU A 27 14.87 -14.90 -21.52
CA LEU A 27 15.70 -13.73 -21.22
C LEU A 27 15.31 -13.08 -19.88
N PRO A 28 16.29 -12.67 -19.05
CA PRO A 28 16.04 -11.85 -17.87
C PRO A 28 15.24 -10.59 -18.21
N ASN A 29 14.24 -10.24 -17.38
CA ASN A 29 13.40 -9.04 -17.57
C ASN A 29 14.24 -7.77 -17.79
N ARG A 30 15.40 -7.68 -17.14
CA ARG A 30 16.36 -6.57 -17.29
C ARG A 30 16.85 -6.38 -18.73
N LEU A 31 17.05 -7.46 -19.48
CA LEU A 31 17.50 -7.39 -20.88
C LEU A 31 16.34 -7.02 -21.81
N LEU A 32 15.15 -7.54 -21.53
CA LEU A 32 13.96 -7.25 -22.33
C LEU A 32 13.51 -5.78 -22.21
N ARG A 33 13.71 -5.14 -21.04
CA ARG A 33 13.35 -3.73 -20.82
C ARG A 33 14.38 -2.72 -21.31
N GLN A 34 15.65 -3.12 -21.46
CA GLN A 34 16.76 -2.20 -21.78
C GLN A 34 16.55 -1.37 -23.06
N PRO A 35 16.13 -1.97 -24.19
CA PRO A 35 15.86 -1.22 -25.41
C PRO A 35 14.76 -0.17 -25.24
N VAL A 36 13.73 -0.50 -24.45
CA VAL A 36 12.61 0.41 -24.17
C VAL A 36 13.08 1.58 -23.29
N LEU A 37 13.87 1.32 -22.25
CA LEU A 37 14.38 2.37 -21.37
C LEU A 37 15.29 3.37 -22.10
N GLN A 38 16.07 2.93 -23.08
CA GLN A 38 16.88 3.84 -23.90
C GLN A 38 16.03 4.79 -24.76
N ILE A 39 14.85 4.33 -25.20
CA ILE A 39 13.88 5.15 -25.94
C ILE A 39 13.17 6.13 -25.00
N LEU A 40 12.83 5.67 -23.79
CA LEU A 40 12.15 6.48 -22.77
C LEU A 40 13.06 7.55 -22.15
N HIS A 41 14.36 7.26 -22.01
CA HIS A 41 15.38 8.15 -21.48
C HIS A 41 16.61 8.18 -22.39
N PRO A 42 16.55 8.86 -23.55
CA PRO A 42 17.72 9.02 -24.40
C PRO A 42 18.78 9.81 -23.63
N HIS A 43 20.01 9.31 -23.57
CA HIS A 43 21.13 9.95 -22.88
C HIS A 43 21.33 11.40 -23.36
N ARG A 44 20.73 12.37 -22.67
CA ARG A 44 21.04 13.80 -22.80
C ARG A 44 21.35 14.36 -21.41
N PRO A 45 22.46 15.11 -21.25
CA PRO A 45 22.76 15.78 -20.01
C PRO A 45 21.73 16.91 -19.79
N TRP A 46 20.91 16.76 -18.75
CA TRP A 46 20.00 17.80 -18.29
C TRP A 46 20.85 18.96 -17.73
N ARG A 47 20.74 20.16 -18.32
CA ARG A 47 21.25 21.39 -17.71
C ARG A 47 20.24 21.83 -16.66
N HIS A 48 20.67 21.91 -15.42
CA HIS A 48 19.85 22.34 -14.28
C HIS A 48 19.79 23.87 -14.23
N ASP A 49 18.58 24.43 -14.26
CA ASP A 49 18.28 25.69 -13.59
C ASP A 49 17.63 25.34 -12.25
N LEU A 50 18.27 25.79 -11.16
CA LEU A 50 18.07 25.35 -9.77
C LEU A 50 16.75 25.79 -9.12
N PHE A 51 15.84 26.45 -9.84
CA PHE A 51 14.52 26.82 -9.35
C PHE A 51 13.52 26.83 -10.50
N CYS A 52 12.76 25.74 -10.68
CA CYS A 52 11.52 25.78 -11.45
C CYS A 52 10.54 24.69 -11.00
N PRO A 53 9.42 25.03 -10.36
CA PRO A 53 8.27 24.13 -10.31
C PRO A 53 7.64 24.09 -11.70
N TYR A 54 7.33 22.88 -12.19
CA TYR A 54 6.41 22.63 -13.31
C TYR A 54 6.51 23.59 -14.52
N ARG A 55 7.51 23.41 -15.39
CA ARG A 55 7.47 24.03 -16.73
C ARG A 55 8.23 23.25 -17.80
N TYR A 56 7.79 22.03 -18.08
CA TYR A 56 8.29 21.26 -19.25
C TYR A 56 7.55 21.57 -20.57
N LEU A 57 6.81 22.68 -20.67
CA LEU A 57 5.96 23.00 -21.83
C LEU A 57 6.25 24.31 -22.59
N GLN A 58 7.41 24.95 -22.45
CA GLN A 58 7.69 26.18 -23.25
C GLN A 58 9.03 26.25 -23.99
N ALA A 59 9.92 25.25 -23.89
CA ALA A 59 11.25 25.34 -24.51
C ALA A 59 11.37 24.61 -25.85
N HIS A 60 10.39 24.69 -26.74
CA HIS A 60 10.57 24.42 -28.18
C HIS A 60 9.61 25.27 -29.01
N ARG A 61 9.82 26.58 -29.02
CA ARG A 61 9.26 27.48 -30.03
C ARG A 61 10.38 27.88 -30.99
N GLN A 62 10.74 26.98 -31.91
CA GLN A 62 11.38 27.41 -33.14
C GLN A 62 10.28 28.00 -34.03
N PRO A 63 10.48 29.19 -34.64
CA PRO A 63 9.51 29.75 -35.56
C PRO A 63 9.68 29.04 -36.90
N ARG A 64 8.96 27.94 -37.10
CA ARG A 64 8.74 27.39 -38.45
C ARG A 64 7.27 27.09 -38.65
N GLU A 65 6.74 27.84 -39.61
CA GLU A 65 5.50 27.71 -40.38
C GLU A 65 4.33 26.96 -39.73
N ARG A 66 3.27 27.75 -39.57
CA ARG A 66 1.90 27.37 -39.26
C ARG A 66 1.40 26.32 -40.27
N THR A 67 1.63 25.05 -39.98
CA THR A 67 0.77 23.96 -40.45
C THR A 67 0.01 23.45 -39.25
N GLU A 68 -1.24 23.86 -39.15
CA GLU A 68 -2.21 23.41 -38.15
C GLU A 68 -2.52 21.92 -38.38
N THR A 69 -1.63 21.03 -37.96
CA THR A 69 -1.99 19.66 -37.65
C THR A 69 -2.09 19.59 -36.12
N ARG A 70 -3.28 19.93 -35.60
CA ARG A 70 -3.65 19.64 -34.22
C ARG A 70 -3.77 18.12 -34.10
N MET A 71 -2.62 17.45 -34.04
CA MET A 71 -2.54 16.05 -33.64
C MET A 71 -3.10 16.01 -32.23
N ASN A 72 -4.34 15.52 -32.08
CA ASN A 72 -4.85 15.08 -30.80
C ASN A 72 -3.83 14.07 -30.26
N LYS A 73 -2.91 14.52 -29.43
CA LYS A 73 -1.98 13.65 -28.72
C LYS A 73 -2.86 12.85 -27.78
N ILE A 74 -3.29 11.67 -28.21
CA ILE A 74 -4.06 10.75 -27.37
C ILE A 74 -3.15 10.42 -26.20
N THR A 75 -3.42 11.03 -25.05
CA THR A 75 -2.72 10.71 -23.81
C THR A 75 -3.04 9.27 -23.48
N GLN A 76 -2.11 8.36 -23.77
CA GLN A 76 -2.25 6.96 -23.43
C GLN A 76 -2.34 6.85 -21.91
N THR A 77 -3.31 6.05 -21.45
CA THR A 77 -3.54 5.83 -20.02
C THR A 77 -3.43 4.35 -19.72
N TYR A 78 -2.82 4.03 -18.59
CA TYR A 78 -2.58 2.67 -18.13
C TYR A 78 -3.38 2.40 -16.86
N LEU A 79 -3.99 1.22 -16.77
CA LEU A 79 -4.63 0.76 -15.56
C LEU A 79 -3.54 0.37 -14.55
N ARG A 80 -3.50 1.07 -13.42
CA ARG A 80 -2.54 0.84 -12.34
C ARG A 80 -3.16 0.03 -11.19
N PHE A 81 -4.37 0.41 -10.78
CA PHE A 81 -5.09 -0.22 -9.68
C PHE A 81 -6.53 -0.59 -10.08
N PRO A 82 -6.92 -1.87 -9.98
CA PRO A 82 -8.29 -2.29 -10.25
C PRO A 82 -9.24 -1.74 -9.17
N LEU A 83 -10.54 -1.70 -9.47
CA LEU A 83 -11.56 -1.13 -8.57
C LEU A 83 -11.54 -1.76 -7.17
N ALA A 84 -11.40 -3.09 -7.08
CA ALA A 84 -11.37 -3.80 -5.80
C ALA A 84 -10.25 -3.29 -4.86
N ARG A 85 -9.05 -3.02 -5.39
CA ARG A 85 -7.93 -2.48 -4.61
C ARG A 85 -8.17 -1.04 -4.15
N ARG A 86 -8.90 -0.25 -4.96
CA ARG A 86 -9.29 1.10 -4.56
C ARG A 86 -10.32 1.07 -3.45
N ILE A 87 -11.34 0.23 -3.56
CA ILE A 87 -12.36 0.07 -2.51
C ILE A 87 -11.72 -0.36 -1.20
N GLU A 88 -10.84 -1.36 -1.24
CA GLU A 88 -10.05 -1.80 -0.08
C GLU A 88 -9.29 -0.64 0.56
N HIS A 89 -8.56 0.15 -0.23
CA HIS A 89 -7.87 1.33 0.27
C HIS A 89 -8.82 2.36 0.90
N TRP A 90 -9.98 2.64 0.28
CA TRP A 90 -10.95 3.58 0.84
C TRP A 90 -11.48 3.14 2.21
N ILE A 91 -11.82 1.85 2.36
CA ILE A 91 -12.28 1.29 3.63
C ILE A 91 -11.19 1.43 4.69
N MET A 92 -9.96 1.06 4.36
CA MET A 92 -8.80 1.14 5.26
C MET A 92 -8.47 2.59 5.63
N MET A 93 -8.50 3.51 4.66
CA MET A 93 -8.23 4.93 4.87
C MET A 93 -9.27 5.57 5.79
N LEU A 94 -10.56 5.29 5.57
CA LEU A 94 -11.64 5.81 6.41
C LEU A 94 -11.54 5.25 7.83
N SER A 95 -11.32 3.94 7.98
CA SER A 95 -11.11 3.30 9.28
C SER A 95 -9.89 3.87 10.01
N PHE A 96 -8.74 4.01 9.33
CA PHE A 96 -7.54 4.64 9.90
C PHE A 96 -7.80 6.08 10.34
N THR A 97 -8.50 6.86 9.52
CA THR A 97 -8.86 8.24 9.84
C THR A 97 -9.73 8.30 11.09
N THR A 98 -10.74 7.44 11.19
CA THR A 98 -11.59 7.35 12.40
C THR A 98 -10.78 6.93 13.63
N LEU A 99 -9.87 5.96 13.50
CA LEU A 99 -8.97 5.54 14.58
C LEU A 99 -8.09 6.69 15.06
N GLY A 100 -7.52 7.49 14.15
CA GLY A 100 -6.73 8.67 14.50
C GLY A 100 -7.57 9.76 15.17
N LEU A 101 -8.75 10.07 14.61
CA LEU A 101 -9.66 11.10 15.12
C LEU A 101 -10.27 10.75 16.48
N THR A 102 -10.39 9.48 16.82
CA THR A 102 -10.89 9.02 18.13
C THR A 102 -9.77 8.66 19.09
N GLY A 103 -8.62 8.17 18.62
CA GLY A 103 -7.50 7.76 19.47
C GLY A 103 -6.68 8.95 19.98
N LEU A 104 -6.41 9.95 19.14
CA LEU A 104 -5.62 11.12 19.55
C LEU A 104 -6.29 11.95 20.65
N PRO A 105 -7.61 12.19 20.64
CA PRO A 105 -8.30 12.84 21.75
C PRO A 105 -8.18 12.10 23.08
N GLN A 106 -8.21 10.76 23.07
CA GLN A 106 -8.02 9.95 24.28
C GLN A 106 -6.59 10.06 24.83
N ARG A 107 -5.60 10.20 23.94
CA ARG A 107 -4.20 10.37 24.31
C ARG A 107 -3.87 11.76 24.85
N PHE A 108 -4.54 12.80 24.32
CA PHE A 108 -4.32 14.21 24.66
C PHE A 108 -5.62 14.89 25.10
N PRO A 109 -6.23 14.50 26.23
CA PRO A 109 -7.55 14.98 26.64
C PRO A 109 -7.60 16.50 26.91
N ASP A 110 -6.47 17.10 27.29
CA ASP A 110 -6.40 18.53 27.60
C ASP A 110 -6.29 19.45 26.39
N ALA A 111 -5.93 18.91 25.22
CA ALA A 111 -5.84 19.71 24.01
C ALA A 111 -7.22 20.22 23.58
N SER A 112 -7.32 21.50 23.19
CA SER A 112 -8.60 22.13 22.82
C SER A 112 -9.30 21.37 21.69
N PHE A 113 -8.54 20.88 20.70
CA PHE A 113 -9.06 20.08 19.60
C PHE A 113 -9.69 18.75 20.08
N SER A 114 -9.07 18.10 21.06
CA SER A 114 -9.59 16.86 21.66
C SER A 114 -10.93 17.09 22.34
N ARG A 115 -11.08 18.22 23.04
CA ARG A 115 -12.34 18.62 23.69
C ARG A 115 -13.45 18.90 22.68
N ILE A 116 -13.13 19.50 21.52
CA ILE A 116 -14.09 19.72 20.43
C ILE A 116 -14.62 18.38 19.90
N ILE A 117 -13.73 17.43 19.62
CA ILE A 117 -14.13 16.10 19.13
C ILE A 117 -14.94 15.34 20.19
N LEU A 118 -14.45 15.32 21.43
CA LEU A 118 -15.11 14.62 22.53
C LEU A 118 -16.53 15.13 22.77
N ASN A 119 -16.70 16.45 22.81
CA ASN A 119 -18.03 17.06 22.98
C ASN A 119 -18.92 16.84 21.75
N GLY A 120 -18.36 16.93 20.55
CA GLY A 120 -19.08 16.71 19.30
C GLY A 120 -19.57 15.27 19.10
N LEU A 121 -18.88 14.29 19.66
CA LEU A 121 -19.25 12.86 19.61
C LEU A 121 -20.10 12.41 20.81
N GLY A 122 -20.46 13.31 21.73
CA GLY A 122 -21.33 12.99 22.86
C GLY A 122 -20.63 12.39 24.08
N GLY A 123 -19.31 12.54 24.19
CA GLY A 123 -18.52 12.14 25.36
C GLY A 123 -17.51 11.02 25.09
N ILE A 124 -16.83 10.60 26.16
CA ILE A 124 -15.74 9.62 26.09
C ILE A 124 -16.22 8.21 25.73
N GLU A 125 -17.43 7.84 26.15
CA GLU A 125 -17.98 6.49 25.95
C GLU A 125 -18.23 6.23 24.46
N THR A 126 -19.03 7.08 23.81
CA THR A 126 -19.29 7.02 22.36
C THR A 126 -17.99 7.09 21.55
N LEU A 127 -17.05 7.93 21.98
CA LEU A 127 -15.76 8.08 21.31
C LEU A 127 -14.93 6.79 21.36
N ARG A 128 -14.96 6.07 22.49
CA ARG A 128 -14.33 4.75 22.65
C ARG A 128 -15.05 3.67 21.83
N GLU A 129 -16.37 3.65 21.82
CA GLU A 129 -17.16 2.71 21.01
C GLU A 129 -16.86 2.86 19.51
N ILE A 130 -16.82 4.10 19.01
CA ILE A 130 -16.45 4.39 17.61
C ILE A 130 -15.02 3.93 17.33
N HIS A 131 -14.09 4.13 18.27
CA HIS A 131 -12.71 3.67 18.13
C HIS A 131 -12.64 2.13 18.00
N HIS A 132 -13.35 1.41 18.87
CA HIS A 132 -13.44 -0.05 18.82
C HIS A 132 -14.08 -0.55 17.52
N ALA A 133 -15.18 0.06 17.07
CA ALA A 133 -15.82 -0.27 15.80
C ALA A 133 -14.87 -0.05 14.61
N ALA A 134 -14.15 1.06 14.58
CA ALA A 134 -13.16 1.35 13.55
C ALA A 134 -11.99 0.34 13.59
N ALA A 135 -11.55 -0.08 14.78
CA ALA A 135 -10.53 -1.10 14.94
C ALA A 135 -10.98 -2.45 14.38
N ILE A 136 -12.24 -2.86 14.62
CA ILE A 136 -12.80 -4.08 14.05
C ILE A 136 -12.81 -4.02 12.51
N ILE A 137 -13.23 -2.89 11.93
CA ILE A 137 -13.18 -2.68 10.48
C ILE A 137 -11.73 -2.79 9.96
N MET A 138 -10.75 -2.21 10.67
CA MET A 138 -9.33 -2.29 10.32
C MET A 138 -8.83 -3.74 10.37
N MET A 139 -9.21 -4.51 11.39
CA MET A 139 -8.83 -5.92 11.54
C MET A 139 -9.41 -6.78 10.40
N LEU A 140 -10.70 -6.60 10.09
CA LEU A 140 -11.35 -7.30 8.98
C LEU A 140 -10.75 -6.91 7.62
N GLY A 141 -10.49 -5.62 7.40
CA GLY A 141 -9.83 -5.11 6.20
C GLY A 141 -8.41 -5.66 6.05
N THR A 142 -7.65 -5.77 7.14
CA THR A 142 -6.31 -6.38 7.16
C THR A 142 -6.38 -7.88 6.83
N ALA A 143 -7.32 -8.61 7.43
CA ALA A 143 -7.54 -10.03 7.12
C ALA A 143 -7.91 -10.24 5.63
N TRP A 144 -8.79 -9.40 5.10
CA TRP A 144 -9.10 -9.37 3.67
C TRP A 144 -7.86 -9.09 2.82
N HIS A 145 -7.06 -8.08 3.15
CA HIS A 145 -5.84 -7.74 2.42
C HIS A 145 -4.85 -8.89 2.36
N ILE A 146 -4.68 -9.63 3.46
CA ILE A 146 -3.84 -10.83 3.51
C ILE A 146 -4.35 -11.91 2.54
N LEU A 147 -5.67 -12.16 2.51
CA LEU A 147 -6.28 -13.12 1.59
C LEU A 147 -6.14 -12.70 0.13
N VAL A 148 -6.32 -11.42 -0.20
CA VAL A 148 -6.17 -10.97 -1.59
C VAL A 148 -4.69 -10.99 -2.00
N MET A 149 -3.76 -10.64 -1.10
CA MET A 149 -2.33 -10.76 -1.36
C MET A 149 -1.90 -12.21 -1.58
N GLY A 150 -2.38 -13.14 -0.75
CA GLY A 150 -2.15 -14.58 -0.92
C GLY A 150 -2.66 -15.08 -2.27
N TYR A 151 -3.85 -14.63 -2.69
CA TYR A 151 -4.42 -14.96 -3.99
C TYR A 151 -3.56 -14.43 -5.14
N SER A 152 -3.18 -13.15 -5.09
CA SER A 152 -2.31 -12.51 -6.08
C SER A 152 -0.98 -13.26 -6.25
N VAL A 153 -0.31 -13.60 -5.15
CA VAL A 153 1.00 -14.26 -5.19
C VAL A 153 0.89 -15.73 -5.60
N PHE A 154 -0.03 -16.48 -5.00
CA PHE A 154 -0.11 -17.92 -5.21
C PHE A 154 -0.84 -18.27 -6.52
N VAL A 155 -2.03 -17.72 -6.73
CA VAL A 155 -2.90 -18.06 -7.87
C VAL A 155 -2.42 -17.33 -9.12
N LEU A 156 -2.34 -15.99 -9.06
CA LEU A 156 -2.01 -15.16 -10.21
C LEU A 156 -0.51 -15.09 -10.51
N ARG A 157 0.36 -15.45 -9.55
CA ARG A 157 1.82 -15.31 -9.66
C ARG A 157 2.25 -13.89 -9.98
N ASP A 158 1.54 -12.93 -9.40
CA ASP A 158 1.97 -11.54 -9.41
C ASP A 158 3.37 -11.44 -8.79
N GLN A 159 4.22 -10.57 -9.35
CA GLN A 159 5.54 -10.35 -8.79
C GLN A 159 5.40 -9.70 -7.40
N MET A 160 6.16 -10.21 -6.43
CA MET A 160 6.20 -9.65 -5.06
C MET A 160 7.01 -8.35 -5.01
N SER A 161 6.67 -7.39 -5.86
CA SER A 161 7.41 -6.13 -6.04
C SER A 161 7.31 -5.20 -4.82
N ILE A 162 6.36 -5.45 -3.91
CA ILE A 162 6.23 -4.70 -2.64
C ILE A 162 7.26 -5.13 -1.58
N LEU A 163 7.94 -6.26 -1.77
CA LEU A 163 9.00 -6.68 -0.84
C LEU A 163 10.19 -5.71 -0.95
N PRO A 164 10.78 -5.27 0.18
CA PRO A 164 11.96 -4.44 0.16
C PRO A 164 13.16 -5.28 -0.32
N THR A 165 14.02 -4.64 -1.10
CA THR A 165 15.23 -5.24 -1.65
C THR A 165 16.40 -4.30 -1.42
N LEU A 166 17.63 -4.80 -1.59
CA LEU A 166 18.82 -3.96 -1.53
C LEU A 166 18.82 -2.84 -2.61
N GLN A 167 18.02 -2.99 -3.66
CA GLN A 167 17.86 -1.93 -4.66
C GLN A 167 17.10 -0.73 -4.08
N ASP A 168 16.11 -0.95 -3.22
CA ASP A 168 15.31 0.13 -2.63
C ASP A 168 16.16 1.03 -1.72
N ALA A 169 17.14 0.46 -1.02
CA ALA A 169 18.12 1.24 -0.25
C ALA A 169 19.00 2.10 -1.16
N LYS A 170 19.44 1.56 -2.31
CA LYS A 170 20.20 2.33 -3.31
C LYS A 170 19.36 3.45 -3.92
N ASP A 171 18.10 3.17 -4.24
CA ASP A 171 17.17 4.15 -4.80
C ASP A 171 16.87 5.26 -3.78
N GLY A 172 16.77 4.92 -2.50
CA GLY A 172 16.63 5.89 -1.41
C GLY A 172 17.86 6.81 -1.27
N ILE A 173 19.06 6.23 -1.25
CA ILE A 173 20.32 7.01 -1.21
C ILE A 173 20.44 7.89 -2.46
N GLN A 174 20.14 7.36 -3.65
CA GLN A 174 20.21 8.14 -4.89
C GLN A 174 19.17 9.28 -4.88
N THR A 175 17.97 9.04 -4.36
CA THR A 175 16.94 10.08 -4.20
C THR A 175 17.42 11.19 -3.27
N LEU A 176 18.04 10.82 -2.14
CA LEU A 176 18.65 11.79 -1.24
C LEU A 176 19.73 12.61 -1.94
N LEU A 177 20.69 11.95 -2.59
CA LEU A 177 21.78 12.60 -3.34
C LEU A 177 21.24 13.49 -4.46
N TYR A 178 20.16 13.10 -5.12
CA TYR A 178 19.52 13.91 -6.16
C TYR A 178 18.88 15.17 -5.56
N ASN A 179 18.15 15.03 -4.46
CA ASN A 179 17.47 16.15 -3.82
C ASN A 179 18.44 17.20 -3.24
N ILE A 180 19.65 16.78 -2.83
CA ILE A 180 20.71 17.70 -2.36
C ILE A 180 21.68 18.11 -3.49
N GLY A 181 21.42 17.71 -4.74
CA GLY A 181 22.15 18.17 -5.93
C GLY A 181 23.43 17.40 -6.29
N PHE A 182 23.77 16.32 -5.59
CA PHE A 182 24.95 15.50 -5.90
C PHE A 182 24.70 14.46 -7.01
N ALA A 183 23.47 13.98 -7.18
CA ALA A 183 23.11 13.10 -8.29
C ALA A 183 22.42 13.88 -9.42
N LYS A 184 22.81 13.60 -10.67
CA LYS A 184 22.29 14.29 -11.87
C LYS A 184 20.95 13.77 -12.37
N THR A 185 20.57 12.57 -11.95
CA THR A 185 19.37 11.88 -12.45
C THR A 185 18.61 11.24 -11.31
N TYR A 186 17.30 11.41 -11.30
CA TYR A 186 16.40 10.71 -10.40
C TYR A 186 16.46 9.19 -10.66
N PRO A 187 16.43 8.33 -9.63
CA PRO A 187 16.46 6.88 -9.79
C PRO A 187 15.26 6.36 -10.59
N GLN A 188 15.50 5.35 -11.43
CA GLN A 188 14.45 4.68 -12.19
C GLN A 188 13.85 3.57 -11.34
N MET A 189 12.61 3.75 -10.89
CA MET A 189 11.93 2.83 -9.99
C MET A 189 10.89 1.95 -10.69
N GLY A 190 10.53 0.86 -10.00
CA GLY A 190 9.59 -0.16 -10.42
C GLY A 190 8.12 0.21 -10.23
N ARG A 191 7.29 -0.84 -10.21
CA ARG A 191 5.86 -0.74 -9.91
C ARG A 191 5.60 0.00 -8.60
N TYR A 192 6.39 -0.27 -7.57
CA TYR A 192 6.40 0.51 -6.35
C TYR A 192 7.79 1.14 -6.17
N THR A 193 7.79 2.43 -5.88
CA THR A 193 8.94 3.23 -5.47
C THR A 193 9.42 2.80 -4.08
N PHE A 194 10.66 3.15 -3.71
CA PHE A 194 11.14 2.85 -2.35
C PHE A 194 10.28 3.56 -1.29
N GLU A 195 9.77 4.76 -1.58
CA GLU A 195 8.90 5.54 -0.69
C GLU A 195 7.59 4.79 -0.43
N GLU A 196 6.89 4.35 -1.49
CA GLU A 196 5.65 3.57 -1.37
C GLU A 196 5.87 2.25 -0.62
N LYS A 197 7.01 1.58 -0.84
CA LYS A 197 7.34 0.36 -0.09
C LYS A 197 7.59 0.66 1.38
N MET A 198 8.34 1.71 1.70
CA MET A 198 8.58 2.09 3.10
C MET A 198 7.27 2.44 3.80
N GLU A 199 6.38 3.19 3.16
CA GLU A 199 5.05 3.49 3.70
C GLU A 199 4.24 2.21 3.95
N TYR A 200 4.22 1.29 2.97
CA TYR A 200 3.51 0.01 3.13
C TYR A 200 4.05 -0.81 4.31
N TRP A 201 5.37 -0.91 4.46
CA TRP A 201 5.98 -1.68 5.55
C TRP A 201 5.91 -0.99 6.90
N ALA A 202 5.98 0.34 6.94
CA ALA A 202 5.68 1.11 8.14
C ALA A 202 4.23 0.87 8.58
N PHE A 203 3.27 0.84 7.65
CA PHE A 203 1.90 0.49 7.95
C PHE A 203 1.76 -0.96 8.48
N VAL A 204 2.42 -1.93 7.84
CA VAL A 204 2.40 -3.34 8.31
C VAL A 204 2.97 -3.46 9.73
N TRP A 205 4.09 -2.80 10.01
CA TRP A 205 4.67 -2.76 11.35
C TRP A 205 3.73 -2.10 12.36
N GLY A 206 3.20 -0.92 12.03
CA GLY A 206 2.26 -0.19 12.85
C GLY A 206 1.00 -1.02 13.14
N ALA A 207 0.45 -1.72 12.16
CA ALA A 207 -0.73 -2.58 12.34
C ALA A 207 -0.46 -3.72 13.35
N ILE A 208 0.74 -4.32 13.33
CA ILE A 208 1.13 -5.35 14.30
C ILE A 208 1.21 -4.75 15.71
N ILE A 209 1.94 -3.63 15.88
CA ILE A 209 2.10 -2.98 17.19
C ILE A 209 0.75 -2.50 17.73
N MET A 210 -0.05 -1.83 16.91
CA MET A 210 -1.38 -1.32 17.28
C MET A 210 -2.34 -2.45 17.62
N GLY A 211 -2.31 -3.57 16.88
CA GLY A 211 -3.10 -4.75 17.18
C GLY A 211 -2.73 -5.38 18.53
N LEU A 212 -1.43 -5.62 18.78
CA LEU A 212 -0.95 -6.22 20.02
C LEU A 212 -1.19 -5.34 21.24
N THR A 213 -0.81 -4.07 21.15
CA THR A 213 -1.00 -3.12 22.27
C THR A 213 -2.48 -2.79 22.48
N GLY A 214 -3.26 -2.72 21.41
CA GLY A 214 -4.72 -2.59 21.48
C GLY A 214 -5.37 -3.78 22.19
N PHE A 215 -4.92 -5.02 21.91
CA PHE A 215 -5.40 -6.20 22.63
C PHE A 215 -5.14 -6.11 24.13
N ILE A 216 -3.90 -5.75 24.52
CA ILE A 216 -3.52 -5.64 25.94
C ILE A 216 -4.35 -4.57 26.65
N MET A 217 -4.64 -3.45 25.98
CA MET A 217 -5.46 -2.37 26.54
C MET A 217 -6.94 -2.71 26.59
N TRP A 218 -7.46 -3.45 25.61
CA TRP A 218 -8.87 -3.86 25.55
C TRP A 218 -9.15 -4.99 26.56
N ASN A 219 -8.22 -5.95 26.71
CA ASN A 219 -8.37 -7.12 27.56
C ASN A 219 -7.24 -7.21 28.61
N PRO A 220 -7.13 -6.26 29.55
CA PRO A 220 -5.99 -6.17 30.46
C PRO A 220 -5.88 -7.37 31.40
N ILE A 221 -7.01 -7.89 31.90
CA ILE A 221 -7.03 -9.03 32.83
C ILE A 221 -6.47 -10.27 32.15
N THR A 222 -7.03 -10.61 30.98
CA THR A 222 -6.56 -11.71 30.13
C THR A 222 -5.08 -11.55 29.76
N ALA A 223 -4.65 -10.34 29.38
CA ALA A 223 -3.23 -10.08 29.09
C ALA A 223 -2.33 -10.34 30.32
N THR A 224 -2.77 -9.96 31.51
CA THR A 224 -1.98 -10.13 32.75
C THR A 224 -1.89 -11.57 33.26
N THR A 225 -2.69 -12.50 32.71
CA THR A 225 -2.50 -13.93 32.97
C THR A 225 -1.21 -14.48 32.33
N PHE A 226 -0.75 -13.83 31.25
CA PHE A 226 0.44 -14.23 30.49
C PHE A 226 1.62 -13.27 30.65
N LEU A 227 1.35 -11.99 30.95
CA LEU A 227 2.34 -10.92 31.03
C LEU A 227 2.31 -10.24 32.40
N PRO A 228 3.45 -9.73 32.90
CA PRO A 228 3.47 -8.89 34.09
C PRO A 228 2.59 -7.64 33.93
N GLY A 229 1.99 -7.16 35.04
CA GLY A 229 1.06 -6.01 35.04
C GLY A 229 1.64 -4.70 34.46
N GLU A 230 2.96 -4.53 34.48
CA GLU A 230 3.66 -3.39 33.87
C GLU A 230 3.50 -3.30 32.35
N PHE A 231 3.13 -4.40 31.68
CA PHE A 231 2.89 -4.41 30.24
C PHE A 231 1.63 -3.62 29.85
N VAL A 232 0.66 -3.44 30.75
CA VAL A 232 -0.55 -2.65 30.47
C VAL A 232 -0.24 -1.16 30.29
N PRO A 233 0.43 -0.46 31.23
CA PRO A 233 0.85 0.91 31.01
C PRO A 233 1.91 1.04 29.90
N ALA A 234 2.79 0.04 29.71
CA ALA A 234 3.73 0.03 28.59
C ALA A 234 3.00 -0.04 27.24
N ALA A 235 1.97 -0.89 27.12
CA ALA A 235 1.11 -0.97 25.94
C ALA A 235 0.39 0.35 25.70
N LYS A 236 -0.15 1.00 26.74
CA LYS A 236 -0.76 2.34 26.61
C LYS A 236 0.22 3.38 26.08
N ALA A 237 1.46 3.39 26.57
CA ALA A 237 2.49 4.30 26.09
C ALA A 237 2.89 4.01 24.63
N ALA A 238 3.12 2.74 24.29
CA ALA A 238 3.48 2.30 22.95
C ALA A 238 2.37 2.54 21.93
N HIS A 239 1.13 2.17 22.24
CA HIS A 239 -0.04 2.39 21.40
C HIS A 239 -0.25 3.88 21.10
N GLY A 240 -0.19 4.72 22.13
CA GLY A 240 -0.33 6.17 21.98
C GLY A 240 0.83 6.79 21.18
N GLY A 241 2.06 6.32 21.40
CA GLY A 241 3.23 6.78 20.65
C GLY A 241 3.18 6.39 19.17
N GLU A 242 2.87 5.12 18.88
CA GLU A 242 2.73 4.61 17.52
C GLU A 242 1.56 5.29 16.79
N ALA A 243 0.44 5.55 17.46
CA ALA A 243 -0.67 6.29 16.87
C ALA A 243 -0.25 7.69 16.38
N VAL A 244 0.56 8.41 17.18
CA VAL A 244 1.10 9.72 16.79
C VAL A 244 2.04 9.57 15.59
N LEU A 245 2.96 8.61 15.63
CA LEU A 245 3.88 8.36 14.51
C LEU A 245 3.14 7.99 13.23
N ALA A 246 2.14 7.11 13.30
CA ALA A 246 1.35 6.68 12.16
C ALA A 246 0.54 7.83 11.54
N VAL A 247 -0.13 8.64 12.37
CA VAL A 247 -0.89 9.81 11.87
C VAL A 247 0.04 10.85 11.25
N LEU A 248 1.17 11.15 11.88
CA LEU A 248 2.16 12.09 11.34
C LEU A 248 2.79 11.57 10.05
N ALA A 249 3.13 10.28 9.97
CA ALA A 249 3.66 9.67 8.75
C ALA A 249 2.66 9.80 7.60
N ILE A 250 1.38 9.55 7.85
CA ILE A 250 0.35 9.69 6.81
C ILE A 250 0.19 11.16 6.39
N ILE A 251 0.14 12.11 7.32
CA ILE A 251 -0.04 13.53 6.98
C ILE A 251 1.20 14.10 6.26
N ILE A 252 2.38 13.91 6.84
CA ILE A 252 3.61 14.57 6.39
C ILE A 252 4.20 13.88 5.18
N TRP A 253 4.19 12.55 5.15
CA TRP A 253 4.86 11.80 4.10
C TRP A 253 3.88 11.38 3.02
N HIS A 254 2.83 10.63 3.38
CA HIS A 254 1.90 10.07 2.39
C HIS A 254 1.05 11.15 1.70
N MET A 255 0.34 11.98 2.46
CA MET A 255 -0.54 13.03 1.90
C MET A 255 0.25 14.06 1.11
N TYR A 256 1.39 14.51 1.63
CA TYR A 256 2.28 15.40 0.89
C TYR A 256 2.81 14.73 -0.39
N GLY A 257 3.39 13.54 -0.30
CA GLY A 257 4.02 12.85 -1.42
C GLY A 257 3.03 12.56 -2.55
N VAL A 258 1.91 11.93 -2.21
CA VAL A 258 0.91 11.46 -3.18
C VAL A 258 -0.02 12.58 -3.63
N HIS A 259 -0.54 13.41 -2.71
CA HIS A 259 -1.61 14.37 -3.01
C HIS A 259 -1.15 15.82 -3.18
N ILE A 260 0.07 16.19 -2.78
CA ILE A 260 0.57 17.57 -2.94
C ILE A 260 1.69 17.63 -3.97
N LYS A 261 2.76 16.85 -3.76
CA LYS A 261 3.97 16.87 -4.59
C LYS A 261 3.74 16.26 -5.98
N ARG A 262 3.15 15.06 -6.04
CA ARG A 262 2.92 14.32 -7.31
C ARG A 262 1.49 14.48 -7.84
N PHE A 263 0.53 14.73 -6.95
CA PHE A 263 -0.90 14.77 -7.28
C PHE A 263 -1.37 13.52 -8.06
N ASN A 264 -0.99 12.34 -7.56
CA ASN A 264 -1.28 11.07 -8.18
C ASN A 264 -2.74 10.64 -7.92
N LYS A 265 -3.50 10.43 -9.00
CA LYS A 265 -4.93 10.09 -8.95
C LYS A 265 -5.24 8.59 -9.05
N ALA A 266 -4.20 7.74 -9.11
CA ALA A 266 -4.36 6.33 -9.38
C ALA A 266 -5.26 5.61 -8.36
N MET A 267 -5.25 6.03 -7.09
CA MET A 267 -6.14 5.44 -6.07
C MET A 267 -7.60 5.92 -6.18
N PHE A 268 -7.87 7.02 -6.88
CA PHE A 268 -9.23 7.51 -7.12
C PHE A 268 -9.83 6.90 -8.38
N ASN A 269 -9.12 6.96 -9.52
CA ASN A 269 -9.66 6.57 -10.83
C ASN A 269 -9.08 5.25 -11.38
N GLY A 270 -8.02 4.70 -10.75
CA GLY A 270 -7.37 3.46 -11.14
C GLY A 270 -6.31 3.59 -12.23
N LYS A 271 -6.09 4.79 -12.78
CA LYS A 271 -5.31 5.00 -14.01
C LYS A 271 -4.20 6.04 -13.81
N MET A 272 -3.14 5.91 -14.61
CA MET A 272 -2.11 6.93 -14.79
C MET A 272 -1.86 7.15 -16.29
N THR A 273 -1.52 8.38 -16.65
CA THR A 273 -1.05 8.73 -17.99
C THR A 273 0.34 8.17 -18.24
N GLU A 274 0.72 8.02 -19.51
CA GLU A 274 2.07 7.59 -19.89
C GLU A 274 3.17 8.50 -19.32
N GLU A 275 2.91 9.81 -19.26
CA GLU A 275 3.86 10.80 -18.73
C GLU A 275 4.07 10.62 -17.22
N GLU A 276 2.99 10.47 -16.46
CA GLU A 276 3.07 10.21 -15.01
C GLU A 276 3.77 8.87 -14.74
N MET A 277 3.47 7.83 -15.51
CA MET A 277 4.14 6.52 -15.42
C MET A 277 5.64 6.61 -15.74
N LEU A 278 6.02 7.41 -16.74
CA LEU A 278 7.43 7.61 -17.10
C LEU A 278 8.20 8.33 -15.99
N HIS A 279 7.55 9.28 -15.33
CA HIS A 279 8.18 10.07 -14.27
C HIS A 279 8.26 9.30 -12.93
N GLU A 280 7.18 8.63 -12.52
CA GLU A 280 7.09 7.98 -11.22
C GLU A 280 7.51 6.50 -11.25
N HIS A 281 7.19 5.78 -12.34
CA HIS A 281 7.36 4.31 -12.45
C HIS A 281 7.98 3.87 -13.80
N PRO A 282 9.16 4.41 -14.18
CA PRO A 282 9.73 4.19 -15.51
C PRO A 282 10.01 2.71 -15.81
N LEU A 283 10.41 1.91 -14.82
CA LEU A 283 10.66 0.49 -15.04
C LEU A 283 9.36 -0.31 -15.24
N GLU A 284 8.26 0.09 -14.58
CA GLU A 284 6.95 -0.54 -14.83
C GLU A 284 6.43 -0.21 -16.22
N LEU A 285 6.56 1.06 -16.65
CA LEU A 285 6.21 1.45 -18.01
C LEU A 285 7.01 0.66 -19.06
N ALA A 286 8.32 0.47 -18.80
CA ALA A 286 9.18 -0.32 -19.67
C ALA A 286 8.74 -1.80 -19.73
N ASP A 287 8.38 -2.40 -18.58
CA ASP A 287 7.88 -3.77 -18.51
C ASP A 287 6.53 -3.95 -19.23
N ILE A 288 5.65 -2.94 -19.16
CA ILE A 288 4.37 -2.92 -19.89
C ILE A 288 4.64 -2.87 -21.40
N LYS A 289 5.47 -1.91 -21.85
CA LYS A 289 5.81 -1.74 -23.26
C LYS A 289 6.58 -2.93 -23.85
N ALA A 290 7.35 -3.64 -23.03
CA ALA A 290 8.05 -4.85 -23.41
C ALA A 290 7.16 -6.12 -23.38
N GLY A 291 5.88 -6.02 -22.97
CA GLY A 291 4.96 -7.16 -22.89
C GLY A 291 5.30 -8.17 -21.79
N ILE A 292 5.93 -7.71 -20.71
CA ILE A 292 6.39 -8.55 -19.59
C ILE A 292 5.48 -8.38 -18.36
N ALA A 293 4.85 -7.21 -18.21
CA ALA A 293 4.11 -6.84 -17.00
C ALA A 293 2.94 -7.77 -16.67
N ASP A 294 2.21 -8.31 -17.65
CA ASP A 294 0.97 -9.08 -17.45
C ASP A 294 1.10 -10.54 -17.92
N ARG A 295 2.23 -11.20 -17.63
CA ARG A 295 2.43 -12.63 -17.94
C ARG A 295 1.63 -13.52 -16.98
N ARG A 296 0.30 -13.45 -17.07
CA ARG A 296 -0.58 -14.32 -16.27
C ARG A 296 -0.36 -15.79 -16.64
N PRO A 297 -0.49 -16.72 -15.67
CA PRO A 297 -0.55 -18.15 -15.94
C PRO A 297 -1.73 -18.47 -16.86
N ASP A 298 -1.64 -19.60 -17.58
CA ASP A 298 -2.74 -20.06 -18.41
C ASP A 298 -4.01 -20.35 -17.56
N PRO A 299 -5.21 -20.20 -18.14
CA PRO A 299 -6.46 -20.37 -17.39
C PRO A 299 -6.61 -21.72 -16.69
N ALA A 300 -6.05 -22.80 -17.25
CA ALA A 300 -6.10 -24.12 -16.64
C ALA A 300 -5.22 -24.20 -15.38
N THR A 301 -4.03 -23.60 -15.41
CA THR A 301 -3.17 -23.46 -14.22
C THR A 301 -3.81 -22.58 -13.15
N ILE A 302 -4.44 -21.46 -13.53
CA ILE A 302 -5.19 -20.61 -12.59
C ILE A 302 -6.27 -21.43 -11.89
N ARG A 303 -7.09 -22.18 -12.65
CA ARG A 303 -8.16 -23.01 -12.08
C ARG A 303 -7.62 -24.08 -11.12
N LYS A 304 -6.52 -24.76 -11.47
CA LYS A 304 -5.87 -25.74 -10.58
C LYS A 304 -5.43 -25.09 -9.25
N ARG A 305 -4.84 -23.91 -9.31
CA ARG A 305 -4.40 -23.18 -8.12
C ARG A 305 -5.56 -22.64 -7.30
N GLN A 306 -6.63 -22.18 -7.93
CA GLN A 306 -7.85 -21.76 -7.25
C GLN A 306 -8.48 -22.90 -6.44
N MET A 307 -8.53 -24.12 -7.00
CA MET A 307 -9.03 -25.30 -6.29
C MET A 307 -8.22 -25.63 -5.02
N ILE A 308 -6.92 -25.30 -5.00
CA ILE A 308 -6.07 -25.45 -3.81
C ILE A 308 -6.22 -24.24 -2.88
N TYR A 309 -6.27 -23.04 -3.45
CA TYR A 309 -6.26 -21.80 -2.69
C TYR A 309 -7.55 -21.58 -1.91
N TYR A 310 -8.72 -21.80 -2.52
CA TYR A 310 -10.00 -21.52 -1.86
C TYR A 310 -10.26 -22.33 -0.58
N PRO A 311 -9.99 -23.65 -0.48
CA PRO A 311 -10.15 -24.35 0.78
C PRO A 311 -9.17 -23.84 1.85
N ILE A 312 -7.91 -23.55 1.48
CA ILE A 312 -6.93 -22.96 2.39
C ILE A 312 -7.40 -21.58 2.85
N ALA A 313 -7.84 -20.73 1.93
CA ALA A 313 -8.36 -19.40 2.21
C ALA A 313 -9.61 -19.46 3.10
N ALA A 314 -10.48 -20.45 2.92
CA ALA A 314 -11.64 -20.66 3.79
C ALA A 314 -11.21 -20.99 5.23
N LEU A 315 -10.26 -21.92 5.40
CA LEU A 315 -9.71 -22.25 6.72
C LEU A 315 -9.00 -21.05 7.37
N LEU A 316 -8.19 -20.32 6.60
CA LEU A 316 -7.54 -19.09 7.07
C LEU A 316 -8.56 -18.04 7.46
N THR A 317 -9.62 -17.87 6.68
CA THR A 317 -10.71 -16.93 6.98
C THR A 317 -11.39 -17.31 8.30
N LEU A 318 -11.75 -18.58 8.49
CA LEU A 318 -12.32 -19.06 9.75
C LEU A 318 -11.38 -18.83 10.93
N GLY A 319 -10.09 -19.12 10.77
CA GLY A 319 -9.08 -18.88 11.80
C GLY A 319 -8.92 -17.40 12.15
N MET A 320 -8.85 -16.52 11.15
CA MET A 320 -8.76 -15.08 11.38
C MET A 320 -10.03 -14.50 12.00
N LEU A 321 -11.21 -14.95 11.56
CA LEU A 321 -12.48 -14.54 12.16
C LEU A 321 -12.63 -15.04 13.60
N ALA A 322 -12.21 -16.28 13.88
CA ALA A 322 -12.17 -16.79 15.25
C ALA A 322 -11.17 -15.99 16.12
N GLY A 323 -10.01 -15.63 15.56
CA GLY A 323 -9.03 -14.77 16.22
C GLY A 323 -9.58 -13.38 16.53
N ILE A 324 -10.27 -12.74 15.59
CA ILE A 324 -10.93 -11.44 15.80
C ILE A 324 -12.07 -11.55 16.81
N TYR A 325 -12.90 -12.59 16.72
CA TYR A 325 -13.96 -12.85 17.69
C TYR A 325 -13.40 -13.04 19.10
N GLY A 326 -12.35 -13.86 19.23
CA GLY A 326 -11.62 -14.04 20.48
C GLY A 326 -11.00 -12.74 20.99
N PHE A 327 -10.39 -11.94 20.11
CA PHE A 327 -9.85 -10.62 20.47
C PHE A 327 -10.90 -9.72 21.13
N ILE A 328 -12.12 -9.67 20.55
CA ILE A 328 -13.21 -8.81 21.00
C ILE A 328 -13.86 -9.34 22.28
N ASN A 329 -13.98 -10.65 22.43
CA ASN A 329 -14.73 -11.31 23.51
C ASN A 329 -13.83 -11.93 24.58
N ALA A 330 -12.52 -11.65 24.56
CA ALA A 330 -11.57 -12.16 25.54
C ALA A 330 -11.71 -11.50 26.92
N GLU A 331 -12.65 -10.57 27.10
CA GLU A 331 -12.82 -9.83 28.34
C GLU A 331 -13.36 -10.75 29.45
N GLU A 332 -12.51 -11.04 30.43
CA GLU A 332 -12.96 -11.49 31.75
C GLU A 332 -13.19 -10.24 32.60
N THR A 333 -14.45 -9.83 32.79
CA THR A 333 -14.77 -8.70 33.67
C THR A 333 -14.67 -9.11 35.14
N ALA A 334 -13.90 -8.38 35.93
CA ALA A 334 -13.72 -8.63 37.37
C ALA A 334 -14.93 -8.25 38.24
N LEU A 335 -16.07 -7.88 37.66
CA LEU A 335 -17.22 -7.37 38.39
C LEU A 335 -18.47 -8.18 38.04
N GLU A 336 -18.80 -9.16 38.88
CA GLU A 336 -20.23 -9.36 39.19
C GLU A 336 -20.75 -8.01 39.67
N THR A 337 -21.69 -7.42 38.95
CA THR A 337 -22.35 -6.20 39.40
C THR A 337 -23.08 -6.51 40.70
N ILE A 338 -22.48 -6.17 41.84
CA ILE A 338 -23.22 -6.08 43.09
C ILE A 338 -24.31 -5.03 42.82
N PRO A 339 -25.61 -5.39 42.92
CA PRO A 339 -26.68 -4.42 42.69
C PRO A 339 -26.46 -3.24 43.64
N PRO A 340 -26.77 -2.00 43.20
CA PRO A 340 -26.60 -0.83 44.03
C PRO A 340 -27.28 -1.08 45.37
N ILE A 341 -26.54 -0.92 46.47
CA ILE A 341 -27.13 -0.93 47.80
C ILE A 341 -28.06 0.27 47.83
N THR A 342 -29.36 0.03 47.62
CA THR A 342 -30.40 1.01 47.89
C THR A 342 -30.31 1.28 49.39
N GLN A 343 -29.58 2.32 49.79
CA GLN A 343 -29.75 2.89 51.11
C GLN A 343 -31.17 3.45 51.14
N SER A 344 -32.12 2.62 51.56
CA SER A 344 -33.32 3.12 52.20
C SER A 344 -32.85 3.81 53.49
N ALA A 345 -32.55 5.11 53.39
CA ALA A 345 -32.52 5.95 54.58
C ALA A 345 -33.87 5.76 55.29
N PRO A 346 -33.89 5.48 56.61
CA PRO A 346 -35.14 5.54 57.35
C PRO A 346 -35.68 6.96 57.18
N GLU A 347 -36.93 7.05 56.77
CA GLU A 347 -37.70 8.28 56.77
C GLU A 347 -37.72 8.80 58.22
N ASP A 348 -36.85 9.77 58.52
CA ASP A 348 -36.81 10.41 59.83
C ASP A 348 -38.21 10.98 60.12
N ALA A 349 -38.83 10.41 61.14
CA ALA A 349 -40.10 10.83 61.68
C ALA A 349 -40.02 12.32 62.08
N ALA A 350 -40.73 13.18 61.36
CA ALA A 350 -40.94 14.55 61.79
C ALA A 350 -41.76 14.57 63.10
N PRO A 351 -41.34 15.32 64.13
CA PRO A 351 -42.09 15.42 65.38
C PRO A 351 -43.39 16.23 65.17
N ALA A 352 -44.48 15.72 65.72
CA ALA A 352 -45.79 16.35 65.70
C ALA A 352 -45.78 17.72 66.43
N PRO A 353 -46.41 18.77 65.86
CA PRO A 353 -46.80 19.96 66.61
C PRO A 353 -48.11 19.78 67.40
#